data_AF-A0A396ZVD2-F1
#
_entry.id   AF-A0A396ZVD2-F1
#
_cell.length_a   1.000
_cell.length_b   1.000
_cell.length_c   1.000
_cell.angle_alpha   90.00
_cell.angle_beta   90.00
_cell.angle_gamma   90.00
#
_symmetry.space_group_name_H-M   'P 1'
#
loop_
_entity.id
_entity.type
_entity.pdbx_description
1 polymer ?
#
loop_
_entity_poly.entity_id
_entity_poly.type
_entity_poly.pdbx_seq_one_letter_code
_entity_poly.pdbx_strand_id
1 'polypeptide(L)'
;MAKAMLCPKPGRDYLAVMLLLPFVCIVYAFVFFKYFGEPLRDDSFAINASDSMLNGYMVLIVLFELTVMMWDRAAYVVGSVKLKVALHVIVLVGVHVGLWIMLPSYSQSYLPARPGLQGFYLLHCGYLWCSAYQIKHGYLVFRSNHYSKKSVHETSFADEMCGKLFKVYMFVPFAFEIRCLLDWMCSTTCLNKDMWLLLEETAATLFLVRQEMDERIRDAAYLKGTKRVPVAGKFVSGGVILVVMLLCVVAPLAMFSSLNPTTIENEITSTVVTLGLVQADGTVQQLYINGDTNSDRFTGLNIKASDTVIQKTLYASYSNEIWASSPPLRRNLVARLNSTEMLQWSLRFSFTRDGPDGNQVVATSFEAEMTPMDRALLMNMVLNHGSTADPVRAATSHNATTTHLVLSTSNQTSISVTADTITMPSIRIKNFYTPVIKVGAQTNPVPRRNYMMRDLDIQRNAEDGVSWWVVRSPDPVGNDKLNGIAVKCFDGSGADKDGFCLVTISDNIVAGLTTLGIGSYGLTAVYIFVVFTVGAFFKDMLRGAMYKVLYEELPNPNDLLELVEV
;
A
#
# COMPACT_ATOMS: atom_id res chain seq x y z
N MET A 1 -52.47 25.13 -1.44
CA MET A 1 -52.97 24.83 -2.80
C MET A 1 -53.33 26.07 -3.64
N ALA A 2 -53.98 27.11 -3.12
CA ALA A 2 -54.41 28.28 -3.93
C ALA A 2 -53.30 29.12 -4.59
N LYS A 3 -52.04 29.08 -4.10
CA LYS A 3 -50.91 29.83 -4.70
C LYS A 3 -50.26 29.14 -5.92
N ALA A 4 -50.48 27.84 -6.14
CA ALA A 4 -49.85 27.10 -7.23
C ALA A 4 -50.53 27.35 -8.59
N MET A 5 -51.84 27.66 -8.60
CA MET A 5 -52.60 28.01 -9.81
C MET A 5 -52.26 29.39 -10.40
N LEU A 6 -51.44 30.19 -9.72
CA LEU A 6 -51.07 31.56 -10.15
C LEU A 6 -49.75 31.61 -10.94
N CYS A 7 -49.07 30.48 -11.18
CA CYS A 7 -47.82 30.47 -11.96
C CYS A 7 -48.12 30.17 -13.44
N PRO A 8 -47.90 31.10 -14.38
CA PRO A 8 -48.28 30.97 -15.79
C PRO A 8 -47.35 30.05 -16.62
N LYS A 9 -46.52 29.25 -15.95
CA LYS A 9 -45.49 28.45 -16.63
C LYS A 9 -46.03 27.03 -16.90
N PRO A 10 -45.76 26.47 -18.09
CA PRO A 10 -46.37 25.20 -18.52
C PRO A 10 -45.94 23.99 -17.69
N GLY A 11 -44.87 24.09 -16.90
CA GLY A 11 -44.33 23.02 -16.07
C GLY A 11 -43.69 21.90 -16.90
N ARG A 12 -42.44 21.55 -16.62
CA ARG A 12 -41.77 20.38 -17.20
C ARG A 12 -40.82 19.77 -16.18
N ASP A 13 -40.70 18.45 -16.21
CA ASP A 13 -39.86 17.71 -15.29
C ASP A 13 -38.49 17.41 -15.90
N TYR A 14 -37.45 18.09 -15.40
CA TYR A 14 -36.05 17.81 -15.71
C TYR A 14 -35.32 17.12 -14.54
N LEU A 15 -36.04 16.72 -13.49
CA LEU A 15 -35.46 16.21 -12.24
C LEU A 15 -34.54 15.00 -12.46
N ALA A 16 -34.92 14.05 -13.30
CA ALA A 16 -34.12 12.85 -13.55
C ALA A 16 -32.72 13.22 -14.10
N VAL A 17 -32.66 14.16 -15.05
CA VAL A 17 -31.38 14.66 -15.61
C VAL A 17 -30.62 15.47 -14.55
N MET A 18 -31.33 16.27 -13.76
CA MET A 18 -30.74 17.08 -12.69
C MET A 18 -30.18 16.26 -11.52
N LEU A 19 -30.65 15.03 -11.30
CA LEU A 19 -30.12 14.10 -10.30
C LEU A 19 -28.98 13.26 -10.90
N LEU A 20 -29.09 12.87 -12.17
CA LEU A 20 -28.07 12.10 -12.86
C LEU A 20 -26.77 12.88 -13.09
N LEU A 21 -26.85 14.18 -13.42
CA LEU A 21 -25.65 14.99 -13.69
C LEU A 21 -24.72 15.12 -12.46
N PRO A 22 -25.19 15.51 -11.26
CA PRO A 22 -24.37 15.50 -10.05
C PRO A 22 -23.83 14.10 -9.70
N PHE A 23 -24.61 13.04 -9.93
CA PHE A 23 -24.11 11.67 -9.74
C PHE A 23 -22.94 11.36 -10.69
N VAL A 24 -23.05 11.76 -11.96
CA VAL A 24 -21.95 11.67 -12.93
C VAL A 24 -20.76 12.56 -12.50
N CYS A 25 -20.99 13.73 -11.91
CA CYS A 25 -19.93 14.57 -11.34
C CYS A 25 -19.18 13.84 -10.21
N ILE A 26 -19.88 13.15 -9.30
CA ILE A 26 -19.26 12.35 -8.24
C ILE A 26 -18.40 11.24 -8.84
N VAL A 27 -18.94 10.45 -9.77
CA VAL A 27 -18.19 9.36 -10.44
C VAL A 27 -16.96 9.91 -11.18
N TYR A 28 -17.13 11.03 -11.88
CA TYR A 28 -16.04 11.70 -12.59
C TYR A 28 -14.95 12.18 -11.63
N ALA A 29 -15.34 12.77 -10.50
CA ALA A 29 -14.40 13.20 -9.47
C ALA A 29 -13.58 12.02 -8.93
N PHE A 30 -14.20 10.86 -8.64
CA PHE A 30 -13.46 9.68 -8.17
C PHE A 30 -12.48 9.11 -9.20
N VAL A 31 -12.87 9.05 -10.48
CA VAL A 31 -12.04 8.42 -11.53
C VAL A 31 -10.93 9.35 -12.00
N PHE A 32 -11.21 10.65 -12.14
CA PHE A 32 -10.31 11.60 -12.77
C PHE A 32 -9.61 12.56 -11.79
N PHE A 33 -9.73 12.33 -10.47
CA PHE A 33 -9.12 13.21 -9.45
C PHE A 33 -7.63 13.44 -9.66
N LYS A 34 -6.87 12.39 -10.04
CA LYS A 34 -5.43 12.50 -10.36
C LYS A 34 -5.15 13.59 -11.41
N TYR A 35 -6.05 13.72 -12.39
CA TYR A 35 -5.92 14.69 -13.47
C TYR A 35 -6.36 16.11 -13.07
N PHE A 36 -6.84 16.33 -11.84
CA PHE A 36 -7.22 17.65 -11.32
C PHE A 36 -6.01 18.44 -10.82
N GLY A 37 -4.87 17.77 -10.64
CA GLY A 37 -3.58 18.42 -10.35
C GLY A 37 -2.98 18.04 -9.01
N GLU A 38 -2.95 16.75 -8.68
CA GLU A 38 -1.93 16.28 -7.73
C GLU A 38 -0.54 16.63 -8.29
N PRO A 39 0.40 17.15 -7.47
CA PRO A 39 1.77 17.35 -7.92
C PRO A 39 2.29 16.02 -8.46
N LEU A 40 2.80 16.03 -9.70
CA LEU A 40 3.33 14.87 -10.42
C LEU A 40 4.17 13.99 -9.47
N ARG A 41 3.58 12.89 -9.01
CA ARG A 41 4.28 11.76 -8.40
C ARG A 41 4.24 10.62 -9.41
N ASP A 42 5.39 9.94 -9.52
CA ASP A 42 5.78 9.06 -10.62
C ASP A 42 4.68 8.18 -11.20
N ASP A 43 4.74 8.03 -12.53
CA ASP A 43 3.77 7.42 -13.46
C ASP A 43 3.47 5.92 -13.26
N SER A 44 3.77 5.34 -12.10
CA SER A 44 3.35 3.97 -11.83
C SER A 44 1.87 3.93 -11.46
N PHE A 45 1.08 3.10 -12.14
CA PHE A 45 -0.27 2.69 -11.75
C PHE A 45 -0.23 1.80 -10.48
N ALA A 46 0.59 2.17 -9.50
CA ALA A 46 0.58 1.58 -8.19
C ALA A 46 -0.45 2.34 -7.36
N ILE A 47 -1.51 1.65 -6.95
CA ILE A 47 -2.36 2.09 -5.84
C ILE A 47 -1.46 2.08 -4.59
N ASN A 48 -0.64 3.12 -4.40
CA ASN A 48 0.22 3.24 -3.22
C ASN A 48 -0.69 3.42 -2.01
N ALA A 49 -1.02 2.31 -1.36
CA ALA A 49 -1.93 2.32 -0.23
C ALA A 49 -1.32 2.97 1.02
N SER A 50 -0.06 3.41 0.98
CA SER A 50 0.54 4.26 2.02
C SER A 50 -0.01 5.69 2.00
N ASP A 51 -0.53 6.16 0.86
CA ASP A 51 -1.23 7.46 0.73
C ASP A 51 -2.77 7.27 0.71
N SER A 52 -3.30 6.16 1.24
CA SER A 52 -4.72 5.77 1.19
C SER A 52 -5.73 6.75 1.82
N MET A 53 -5.30 7.90 2.33
CA MET A 53 -6.23 8.93 2.74
C MET A 53 -6.80 9.58 1.49
N LEU A 54 -8.09 9.37 1.25
CA LEU A 54 -8.84 10.15 0.28
C LEU A 54 -8.53 11.63 0.48
N ASN A 55 -8.10 12.30 -0.60
CA ASN A 55 -7.74 13.70 -0.52
C ASN A 55 -8.92 14.52 0.04
N GLY A 56 -8.67 15.34 1.06
CA GLY A 56 -9.71 16.15 1.71
C GLY A 56 -10.50 17.02 0.73
N TYR A 57 -9.88 17.51 -0.34
CA TYR A 57 -10.56 18.26 -1.40
C TYR A 57 -11.52 17.40 -2.21
N MET A 58 -11.18 16.14 -2.48
CA MET A 58 -12.08 15.19 -3.14
C MET A 58 -13.33 14.94 -2.27
N VAL A 59 -13.13 14.76 -0.96
CA VAL A 59 -14.23 14.58 -0.01
C VAL A 59 -15.14 15.81 0.02
N LEU A 60 -14.56 17.02 0.01
CA LEU A 60 -15.32 18.26 -0.02
C LEU A 60 -16.15 18.39 -1.30
N ILE A 61 -15.59 18.03 -2.46
CA ILE A 61 -16.32 18.01 -3.74
C ILE A 61 -17.50 17.03 -3.68
N VAL A 62 -17.28 15.80 -3.19
CA VAL A 62 -18.36 14.80 -3.08
C VAL A 62 -19.45 15.28 -2.11
N LEU A 63 -19.07 15.86 -0.97
CA LEU A 63 -20.00 16.43 -0.01
C LEU A 63 -20.83 17.59 -0.61
N PHE A 64 -20.18 18.44 -1.40
CA PHE A 64 -20.85 19.52 -2.12
C PHE A 64 -21.88 18.96 -3.12
N GLU A 65 -21.51 17.99 -3.96
CA GLU A 65 -22.43 17.36 -4.92
C GLU A 65 -23.61 16.67 -4.23
N LEU A 66 -23.38 15.93 -3.15
CA LEU A 66 -24.44 15.30 -2.37
C LEU A 66 -25.39 16.35 -1.77
N THR A 67 -24.83 17.47 -1.28
CA THR A 67 -25.64 18.58 -0.75
C THR A 67 -26.49 19.21 -1.84
N VAL A 68 -25.93 19.43 -3.04
CA VAL A 68 -26.68 19.93 -4.20
C VAL A 68 -27.81 18.98 -4.58
N MET A 69 -27.55 17.66 -4.63
CA MET A 69 -28.59 16.66 -4.91
C MET A 69 -29.73 16.69 -3.89
N MET A 70 -29.41 16.75 -2.59
CA MET A 70 -30.40 16.83 -1.52
C MET A 70 -31.24 18.10 -1.63
N TRP A 71 -30.61 19.27 -1.74
CA TRP A 71 -31.33 20.55 -1.82
C TRP A 71 -32.18 20.68 -3.08
N ASP A 72 -31.72 20.12 -4.21
CA ASP A 72 -32.50 20.09 -5.43
C ASP A 72 -33.74 19.22 -5.32
N ARG A 73 -33.63 18.07 -4.66
CA ARG A 73 -34.78 17.24 -4.32
C ARG A 73 -35.74 18.01 -3.41
N ALA A 74 -35.24 18.73 -2.40
CA ALA A 74 -36.07 19.49 -1.48
C ALA A 74 -36.84 20.60 -2.20
N ALA A 75 -36.16 21.36 -3.07
CA ALA A 75 -36.79 22.39 -3.88
C ALA A 75 -37.83 21.84 -4.85
N TYR A 76 -37.58 20.66 -5.42
CA TYR A 76 -38.55 19.95 -6.25
C TYR A 76 -39.80 19.53 -5.45
N VAL A 77 -39.64 19.00 -4.23
CA VAL A 77 -40.76 18.55 -3.39
C VAL A 77 -41.63 19.71 -2.93
N VAL A 78 -41.01 20.82 -2.52
CA VAL A 78 -41.74 22.05 -2.13
C VAL A 78 -42.40 22.71 -3.35
N GLY A 79 -41.89 22.47 -4.56
CA GLY A 79 -42.41 23.04 -5.81
C GLY A 79 -42.21 24.57 -5.92
N SER A 80 -41.28 25.14 -5.14
CA SER A 80 -41.06 26.59 -5.09
C SER A 80 -39.95 27.03 -6.04
N VAL A 81 -40.32 27.78 -7.09
CA VAL A 81 -39.35 28.35 -8.04
C VAL A 81 -38.43 29.37 -7.36
N LYS A 82 -38.91 30.10 -6.34
CA LYS A 82 -38.08 31.06 -5.59
C LYS A 82 -36.93 30.37 -4.86
N LEU A 83 -37.22 29.25 -4.21
CA LEU A 83 -36.21 28.43 -3.53
C LEU A 83 -35.21 27.88 -4.54
N LYS A 84 -35.68 27.41 -5.71
CA LYS A 84 -34.81 26.92 -6.78
C LYS A 84 -33.89 28.00 -7.34
N VAL A 85 -34.36 29.23 -7.50
CA VAL A 85 -33.52 30.36 -7.94
C VAL A 85 -32.43 30.66 -6.91
N ALA A 86 -32.77 30.69 -5.62
CA ALA A 86 -31.78 30.88 -4.55
C ALA A 86 -30.71 29.79 -4.58
N LEU A 87 -31.11 28.52 -4.69
CA LEU A 87 -30.18 27.40 -4.83
C LEU A 87 -29.32 27.49 -6.09
N HIS A 88 -29.90 27.86 -7.24
CA HIS A 88 -29.15 28.02 -8.47
C HIS A 88 -28.06 29.09 -8.35
N VAL A 89 -28.34 30.22 -7.70
CA VAL A 89 -27.34 31.26 -7.44
C VAL A 89 -26.26 30.77 -6.48
N ILE A 90 -26.64 30.05 -5.41
CA ILE A 90 -25.67 29.48 -4.45
C ILE A 90 -24.75 28.48 -5.14
N VAL A 91 -25.28 27.56 -5.96
CA VAL A 91 -24.48 26.57 -6.69
C VAL A 91 -23.62 27.25 -7.75
N LEU A 92 -24.15 28.24 -8.48
CA LEU A 92 -23.37 29.01 -9.46
C LEU A 92 -22.13 29.64 -8.81
N VAL A 93 -22.32 30.35 -7.69
CA VAL A 93 -21.21 30.96 -6.94
C VAL A 93 -20.28 29.90 -6.39
N GLY A 94 -20.81 28.84 -5.79
CA GLY A 94 -20.03 27.73 -5.21
C GLY A 94 -19.12 27.05 -6.22
N VAL A 95 -19.63 26.73 -7.41
CA VAL A 95 -18.87 26.10 -8.51
C VAL A 95 -17.76 27.02 -9.00
N HIS A 96 -18.04 28.31 -9.21
CA HIS A 96 -17.03 29.25 -9.71
C HIS A 96 -15.96 29.56 -8.67
N VAL A 97 -16.33 29.78 -7.40
CA VAL A 97 -15.37 29.96 -6.30
C VAL A 97 -14.56 28.69 -6.08
N GLY A 98 -15.20 27.51 -6.11
CA GLY A 98 -14.56 26.22 -5.94
C GLY A 98 -13.52 25.94 -7.02
N LEU A 99 -13.89 26.08 -8.30
CA LEU A 99 -13.03 25.73 -9.43
C LEU A 99 -11.99 26.79 -9.80
N TRP A 100 -12.28 28.08 -9.61
CA TRP A 100 -11.37 29.16 -10.01
C TRP A 100 -10.52 29.71 -8.87
N ILE A 101 -10.89 29.49 -7.60
CA ILE A 101 -10.16 30.02 -6.43
C ILE A 101 -9.61 28.87 -5.58
N MET A 102 -10.48 27.98 -5.06
CA MET A 102 -10.05 26.90 -4.16
C MET A 102 -9.12 25.90 -4.85
N LEU A 103 -9.52 25.35 -5.99
CA LEU A 103 -8.73 24.32 -6.68
C LEU A 103 -7.37 24.82 -7.20
N PRO A 104 -7.24 26.01 -7.82
CA PRO A 104 -5.94 26.55 -8.22
C PRO A 104 -5.04 26.88 -7.03
N SER A 105 -5.61 27.27 -5.88
CA SER A 105 -4.82 27.47 -4.66
C SER A 105 -4.18 26.18 -4.16
N TYR A 106 -4.86 25.04 -4.37
CA TYR A 106 -4.37 23.71 -4.04
C TYR A 106 -3.39 23.14 -5.08
N SER A 107 -3.78 23.12 -6.36
CA SER A 107 -3.03 22.45 -7.44
C SER A 107 -1.91 23.30 -8.04
N GLN A 108 -1.79 24.57 -7.64
CA GLN A 108 -0.86 25.57 -8.18
C GLN A 108 -0.90 25.66 -9.72
N SER A 109 -2.00 25.21 -10.32
CA SER A 109 -2.20 25.08 -11.76
C SER A 109 -3.54 25.71 -12.14
N TYR A 110 -3.57 26.44 -13.24
CA TYR A 110 -4.79 27.06 -13.75
C TYR A 110 -5.65 26.05 -14.54
N LEU A 111 -6.97 26.30 -14.57
CA LEU A 111 -7.98 25.48 -15.26
C LEU A 111 -7.66 25.16 -16.74
N PRO A 112 -7.09 26.09 -17.55
CA PRO A 112 -6.75 25.80 -18.94
C PRO A 112 -5.62 24.78 -19.12
N ALA A 113 -4.77 24.57 -18.10
CA ALA A 113 -3.63 23.66 -18.20
C ALA A 113 -4.01 22.19 -18.03
N ARG A 114 -5.21 21.88 -17.50
CA ARG A 114 -5.60 20.52 -17.11
C ARG A 114 -6.94 20.12 -17.78
N PRO A 115 -6.94 19.14 -18.71
CA PRO A 115 -8.17 18.75 -19.41
C PRO A 115 -9.20 18.07 -18.49
N GLY A 116 -8.77 17.39 -17.43
CA GLY A 116 -9.68 16.80 -16.44
C GLY A 116 -10.53 17.85 -15.72
N LEU A 117 -9.94 19.00 -15.38
CA LEU A 117 -10.65 20.09 -14.73
C LEU A 117 -11.63 20.80 -15.67
N GLN A 118 -11.26 20.92 -16.96
CA GLN A 118 -12.16 21.43 -17.99
C GLN A 118 -13.39 20.54 -18.16
N GLY A 119 -13.20 19.22 -18.23
CA GLY A 119 -14.29 18.26 -18.29
C GLY A 119 -15.24 18.36 -17.10
N PHE A 120 -14.68 18.47 -15.89
CA PHE A 120 -15.47 18.66 -14.67
C PHE A 120 -16.27 19.97 -14.69
N TYR A 121 -15.67 21.07 -15.12
CA TYR A 121 -16.37 22.35 -15.24
C TYR A 121 -17.49 22.29 -16.30
N LEU A 122 -17.28 21.60 -17.42
CA LEU A 122 -18.32 21.39 -18.44
C LEU A 122 -19.51 20.60 -17.91
N LEU A 123 -19.29 19.58 -17.08
CA LEU A 123 -20.38 18.85 -16.41
C LEU A 123 -21.20 19.76 -15.50
N HIS A 124 -20.56 20.63 -14.73
CA HIS A 124 -21.25 21.63 -13.89
C HIS A 124 -22.02 22.66 -14.72
N CYS A 125 -21.46 23.09 -15.85
CA CYS A 125 -22.15 23.97 -16.78
C CYS A 125 -23.40 23.27 -17.34
N GLY A 126 -23.32 21.97 -17.65
CA GLY A 126 -24.47 21.15 -18.03
C GLY A 126 -25.55 21.11 -16.94
N TYR A 127 -25.15 20.89 -15.68
CA TYR A 127 -26.07 20.93 -14.54
C TYR A 127 -26.73 22.32 -14.39
N LEU A 128 -25.95 23.40 -14.42
CA LEU A 128 -26.44 24.77 -14.31
C LEU A 128 -27.40 25.12 -15.46
N TRP A 129 -27.10 24.66 -16.67
CA TRP A 129 -27.98 24.80 -17.84
C TRP A 129 -29.32 24.10 -17.62
N CYS A 130 -29.30 22.84 -17.19
CA CYS A 130 -30.52 22.08 -16.86
C CYS A 130 -31.32 22.76 -15.72
N SER A 131 -30.63 23.26 -14.68
CA SER A 131 -31.24 24.00 -13.58
C SER A 131 -31.93 25.28 -14.05
N ALA A 132 -31.27 26.06 -14.91
CA ALA A 132 -31.86 27.26 -15.50
C ALA A 132 -33.08 26.92 -16.37
N TYR A 133 -33.01 25.81 -17.10
CA TYR A 133 -34.12 25.32 -17.93
C TYR A 133 -35.33 24.89 -17.10
N GLN A 134 -35.11 24.26 -15.94
CA GLN A 134 -36.16 23.95 -14.96
C GLN A 134 -36.79 25.23 -14.40
N ILE A 135 -35.99 26.25 -14.07
CA ILE A 135 -36.51 27.56 -13.60
C ILE A 135 -37.35 28.23 -14.70
N LYS A 136 -36.93 28.15 -15.97
CA LYS A 136 -37.66 28.71 -17.12
C LYS A 136 -39.06 28.09 -17.25
N HIS A 137 -39.16 26.76 -17.20
CA HIS A 137 -40.43 26.04 -17.41
C HIS A 137 -41.27 25.90 -16.15
N GLY A 138 -40.69 26.07 -14.96
CA GLY A 138 -41.37 25.88 -13.68
C GLY A 138 -41.60 24.40 -13.35
N TYR A 139 -42.08 24.14 -12.13
CA TYR A 139 -42.47 22.81 -11.68
C TYR A 139 -43.90 22.46 -12.11
N LEU A 140 -44.17 21.18 -12.36
CA LEU A 140 -45.53 20.71 -12.62
C LEU A 140 -46.41 20.83 -11.37
N VAL A 141 -47.66 21.27 -11.56
CA VAL A 141 -48.66 21.40 -10.48
C VAL A 141 -49.16 20.02 -10.04
N PHE A 142 -49.36 19.12 -10.99
CA PHE A 142 -49.69 17.71 -10.75
C PHE A 142 -48.45 16.88 -11.05
N ARG A 143 -47.81 16.39 -9.99
CA ARG A 143 -46.67 15.49 -10.10
C ARG A 143 -47.21 14.13 -10.51
N SER A 144 -46.79 13.63 -11.67
CA SER A 144 -47.05 12.23 -12.03
C SER A 144 -46.37 11.34 -10.99
N ASN A 145 -47.09 10.34 -10.48
CA ASN A 145 -46.56 9.49 -9.44
C ASN A 145 -45.42 8.62 -10.00
N HIS A 146 -44.31 8.51 -9.27
CA HIS A 146 -43.09 7.83 -9.74
C HIS A 146 -43.31 6.32 -9.95
N TYR A 147 -44.34 5.77 -9.30
CA TYR A 147 -44.73 4.35 -9.37
C TYR A 147 -45.76 4.06 -10.48
N SER A 148 -46.30 5.10 -11.13
CA SER A 148 -47.31 4.94 -12.16
C SER A 148 -46.69 4.59 -13.50
N LYS A 149 -47.02 3.40 -14.03
CA LYS A 149 -46.58 2.91 -15.34
C LYS A 149 -47.75 2.62 -16.27
N LYS A 150 -47.52 2.83 -17.56
CA LYS A 150 -48.42 2.39 -18.63
C LYS A 150 -48.52 0.86 -18.68
N SER A 151 -49.60 0.35 -19.26
CA SER A 151 -49.83 -1.09 -19.41
C SER A 151 -48.71 -1.77 -20.21
N VAL A 152 -48.47 -3.06 -19.97
CA VAL A 152 -47.37 -3.85 -20.59
C VAL A 152 -47.34 -3.71 -22.12
N HIS A 153 -48.50 -3.61 -22.75
CA HIS A 153 -48.65 -3.53 -24.21
C HIS A 153 -48.35 -2.14 -24.81
N GLU A 154 -48.24 -1.10 -23.98
CA GLU A 154 -47.99 0.30 -24.40
C GLU A 154 -46.65 0.85 -23.91
N THR A 155 -45.82 0.00 -23.26
CA THR A 155 -44.53 0.43 -22.71
C THR A 155 -43.52 0.74 -23.82
N SER A 156 -42.86 1.90 -23.71
CA SER A 156 -41.72 2.23 -24.56
C SER A 156 -40.44 1.61 -24.01
N PHE A 157 -39.40 1.49 -24.84
CA PHE A 157 -38.05 1.09 -24.41
C PHE A 157 -37.53 1.96 -23.25
N ALA A 158 -37.87 3.25 -23.24
CA ALA A 158 -37.50 4.17 -22.16
C ALA A 158 -38.14 3.79 -20.81
N ASP A 159 -39.39 3.34 -20.81
CA ASP A 159 -40.10 2.94 -19.60
C ASP A 159 -39.56 1.61 -19.04
N GLU A 160 -39.13 0.71 -19.93
CA GLU A 160 -38.45 -0.53 -19.54
C GLU A 160 -37.09 -0.24 -18.91
N MET A 161 -36.29 0.65 -19.53
CA MET A 161 -35.03 1.12 -18.98
C MET A 161 -35.21 1.80 -17.62
N CYS A 162 -36.24 2.64 -17.46
CA CYS A 162 -36.55 3.30 -16.19
C CYS A 162 -36.88 2.29 -15.08
N GLY A 163 -37.61 1.21 -15.40
CA GLY A 163 -37.87 0.13 -14.44
C GLY A 163 -36.60 -0.61 -14.03
N LYS A 164 -35.73 -0.95 -14.99
CA LYS A 164 -34.44 -1.58 -14.67
C LYS A 164 -33.55 -0.65 -13.84
N LEU A 165 -33.55 0.65 -14.13
CA LEU A 165 -32.84 1.67 -13.35
C LEU A 165 -33.37 1.77 -11.92
N PHE A 166 -34.69 1.61 -11.71
CA PHE A 166 -35.30 1.62 -10.39
C PHE A 166 -34.81 0.45 -9.52
N LYS A 167 -34.66 -0.75 -10.09
CA LYS A 167 -34.03 -1.89 -9.39
C LYS A 167 -32.60 -1.56 -8.95
N VAL A 168 -31.83 -0.89 -9.81
CA VAL A 168 -30.46 -0.45 -9.48
C VAL A 168 -30.47 0.63 -8.39
N TYR A 169 -31.39 1.59 -8.45
CA TYR A 169 -31.56 2.63 -7.44
C TYR A 169 -31.81 2.05 -6.04
N MET A 170 -32.65 1.02 -5.93
CA MET A 170 -32.90 0.32 -4.65
C MET A 170 -31.69 -0.44 -4.10
N PHE A 171 -30.71 -0.75 -4.94
CA PHE A 171 -29.47 -1.36 -4.50
C PHE A 171 -28.46 -0.34 -3.95
N VAL A 172 -28.63 0.95 -4.26
CA VAL A 172 -27.73 2.01 -3.76
C VAL A 172 -28.03 2.25 -2.28
N PRO A 173 -27.06 2.04 -1.37
CA PRO A 173 -27.29 2.17 0.06
C PRO A 173 -27.64 3.61 0.42
N PHE A 174 -28.58 3.79 1.35
CA PHE A 174 -29.06 5.08 1.88
C PHE A 174 -29.77 5.99 0.87
N ALA A 175 -29.74 5.71 -0.43
CA ALA A 175 -30.33 6.58 -1.45
C ALA A 175 -31.86 6.66 -1.32
N PHE A 176 -32.51 5.50 -1.16
CA PHE A 176 -33.95 5.43 -0.95
C PHE A 176 -34.37 6.08 0.36
N GLU A 177 -33.65 5.78 1.44
CA GLU A 177 -33.96 6.26 2.78
C GLU A 177 -33.82 7.78 2.89
N ILE A 178 -32.73 8.35 2.35
CA ILE A 178 -32.51 9.80 2.31
C ILE A 178 -33.62 10.48 1.51
N ARG A 179 -34.00 9.92 0.35
CA ARG A 179 -35.10 10.45 -0.46
C ARG A 179 -36.41 10.45 0.34
N CYS A 180 -36.78 9.34 0.96
CA CYS A 180 -38.03 9.24 1.71
C CYS A 180 -38.08 10.20 2.91
N LEU A 181 -36.99 10.34 3.65
CA LEU A 181 -36.88 11.30 4.76
C LEU A 181 -36.98 12.74 4.28
N LEU A 182 -36.34 13.07 3.17
CA LEU A 182 -36.36 14.41 2.61
C LEU A 182 -37.75 14.78 2.07
N ASP A 183 -38.40 13.84 1.38
CA ASP A 183 -39.78 13.99 0.91
C ASP A 183 -40.74 14.21 2.10
N TRP A 184 -40.58 13.47 3.20
CA TRP A 184 -41.35 13.67 4.43
C TRP A 184 -41.14 15.06 5.04
N MET A 185 -39.89 15.50 5.20
CA MET A 185 -39.57 16.82 5.78
C MET A 185 -40.14 17.98 4.96
N CYS A 186 -40.19 17.84 3.63
CA CYS A 186 -40.59 18.91 2.73
C CYS A 186 -42.09 18.87 2.35
N SER A 187 -42.78 17.77 2.65
CA SER A 187 -44.19 17.58 2.31
C SER A 187 -45.10 17.97 3.47
N THR A 188 -46.25 18.55 3.14
CA THR A 188 -47.32 18.79 4.13
C THR A 188 -48.12 17.50 4.31
N THR A 189 -47.76 16.68 5.29
CA THR A 189 -48.43 15.41 5.60
C THR A 189 -48.88 15.34 7.07
N CYS A 190 -49.91 14.54 7.33
CA CYS A 190 -50.38 14.23 8.69
C CYS A 190 -49.73 12.95 9.26
N LEU A 191 -48.94 12.23 8.45
CA LEU A 191 -48.30 10.97 8.84
C LEU A 191 -47.03 11.22 9.67
N ASN A 192 -46.86 10.42 10.72
CA ASN A 192 -45.60 10.34 11.45
C ASN A 192 -44.49 9.78 10.54
N LYS A 193 -43.23 10.10 10.85
CA LYS A 193 -42.04 9.64 10.10
C LYS A 193 -42.07 8.14 9.83
N ASP A 194 -42.33 7.31 10.84
CA ASP A 194 -42.31 5.85 10.69
C ASP A 194 -43.45 5.35 9.79
N MET A 195 -44.64 5.97 9.87
CA MET A 195 -45.77 5.64 8.99
C MET A 195 -45.50 6.06 7.54
N TRP A 196 -44.83 7.20 7.34
CA TRP A 196 -44.43 7.66 6.02
C TRP A 196 -43.38 6.73 5.39
N LEU A 197 -42.35 6.34 6.15
CA LEU A 197 -41.34 5.40 5.68
C LEU A 197 -41.96 4.05 5.31
N LEU A 198 -42.86 3.53 6.14
CA LEU A 198 -43.58 2.29 5.86
C LEU A 198 -44.42 2.38 4.58
N LEU A 199 -45.10 3.51 4.36
CA LEU A 199 -45.91 3.73 3.15
C LEU A 199 -45.03 3.74 1.89
N GLU A 200 -43.94 4.49 1.89
CA GLU A 200 -43.02 4.57 0.74
C GLU A 200 -42.31 3.23 0.48
N GLU A 201 -41.89 2.52 1.53
CA GLU A 201 -41.30 1.18 1.39
C GLU A 201 -42.31 0.18 0.79
N THR A 202 -43.57 0.23 1.24
CA THR A 202 -44.65 -0.58 0.67
C THR A 202 -44.92 -0.22 -0.79
N ALA A 203 -44.92 1.08 -1.14
CA ALA A 203 -45.07 1.54 -2.52
C ALA A 203 -43.94 1.01 -3.42
N ALA A 204 -42.70 1.16 -2.97
CA ALA A 204 -41.51 0.72 -3.68
C ALA A 204 -41.49 -0.80 -3.91
N THR A 205 -41.81 -1.58 -2.88
CA THR A 205 -41.89 -3.05 -2.98
C THR A 205 -43.00 -3.50 -3.91
N LEU A 206 -44.20 -2.94 -3.81
CA LEU A 206 -45.31 -3.23 -4.74
C LEU A 206 -44.95 -2.89 -6.19
N PHE A 207 -44.22 -1.79 -6.41
CA PHE A 207 -43.74 -1.42 -7.73
C PHE A 207 -42.73 -2.42 -8.30
N LEU A 208 -41.80 -2.92 -7.47
CA LEU A 208 -40.86 -3.98 -7.88
C LEU A 208 -41.60 -5.28 -8.24
N VAL A 209 -42.60 -5.68 -7.43
CA VAL A 209 -43.44 -6.85 -7.70
C VAL A 209 -44.21 -6.69 -9.00
N ARG A 210 -44.80 -5.50 -9.23
CA ARG A 210 -45.47 -5.18 -10.50
C ARG A 210 -44.51 -5.35 -11.68
N GLN A 211 -43.30 -4.81 -11.57
CA GLN A 211 -42.30 -4.94 -12.63
C GLN A 211 -41.91 -6.40 -12.89
N GLU A 212 -41.80 -7.22 -11.84
CA GLU A 212 -41.53 -8.64 -11.98
C GLU A 212 -42.69 -9.38 -12.66
N MET A 213 -43.95 -9.08 -12.30
CA MET A 213 -45.12 -9.64 -12.99
C MET A 213 -45.15 -9.24 -14.48
N ASP A 214 -44.84 -7.98 -14.79
CA ASP A 214 -44.74 -7.51 -16.18
C ASP A 214 -43.62 -8.25 -16.94
N GLU A 215 -42.47 -8.51 -16.31
CA GLU A 215 -41.39 -9.34 -16.84
C GLU A 215 -41.88 -10.79 -17.12
N ARG A 216 -42.62 -11.39 -16.19
CA ARG A 216 -43.20 -12.74 -16.36
C ARG A 216 -44.23 -12.80 -17.49
N ILE A 217 -45.04 -11.76 -17.68
CA ILE A 217 -46.00 -11.68 -18.79
C ILE A 217 -45.26 -11.62 -20.13
N ARG A 218 -44.18 -10.83 -20.24
CA ARG A 218 -43.35 -10.76 -21.46
C ARG A 218 -42.69 -12.11 -21.75
N ASP A 219 -42.19 -12.78 -20.72
CA ASP A 219 -41.55 -14.09 -20.82
C ASP A 219 -42.53 -15.27 -20.74
N ALA A 220 -43.85 -15.02 -20.89
CA ALA A 220 -44.88 -16.04 -20.75
C ALA A 220 -44.68 -17.24 -21.68
N ALA A 221 -44.10 -17.04 -22.88
CA ALA A 221 -43.78 -18.15 -23.79
C ALA A 221 -42.72 -19.10 -23.22
N TYR A 222 -41.76 -18.58 -22.45
CA TYR A 222 -40.74 -19.38 -21.79
C TYR A 222 -41.28 -20.02 -20.50
N LEU A 223 -42.02 -19.26 -19.69
CA LEU A 223 -42.58 -19.74 -18.41
C LEU A 223 -43.68 -20.80 -18.59
N LYS A 224 -44.51 -20.68 -19.64
CA LYS A 224 -45.52 -21.70 -19.98
C LYS A 224 -44.91 -22.95 -20.65
N GLY A 225 -43.61 -22.97 -20.89
CA GLY A 225 -42.91 -24.09 -21.53
C GLY A 225 -43.16 -24.21 -23.03
N THR A 226 -43.79 -23.22 -23.69
CA THR A 226 -44.04 -23.26 -25.13
C THR A 226 -42.78 -22.97 -25.95
N LYS A 227 -41.80 -22.27 -25.36
CA LYS A 227 -40.46 -22.05 -25.91
C LYS A 227 -39.39 -22.39 -24.87
N ARG A 228 -38.28 -22.97 -25.33
CA ARG A 228 -37.10 -23.20 -24.47
C ARG A 228 -36.36 -21.87 -24.26
N VAL A 229 -35.92 -21.62 -23.03
CA VAL A 229 -35.08 -20.46 -22.70
C VAL A 229 -33.79 -20.53 -23.53
N PRO A 230 -33.39 -19.45 -24.24
CA PRO A 230 -32.20 -19.45 -25.09
C PRO A 230 -30.93 -19.74 -24.27
N VAL A 231 -30.08 -20.62 -24.80
CA VAL A 231 -28.83 -21.04 -24.12
C VAL A 231 -27.89 -19.84 -23.90
N ALA A 232 -27.84 -18.91 -24.85
CA ALA A 232 -27.06 -17.68 -24.72
C ALA A 232 -27.49 -16.84 -23.51
N GLY A 233 -28.80 -16.67 -23.29
CA GLY A 233 -29.33 -15.94 -22.14
C GLY A 233 -28.96 -16.59 -20.80
N LYS A 234 -28.96 -17.92 -20.74
CA LYS A 234 -28.53 -18.67 -19.56
C LYS A 234 -27.05 -18.46 -19.26
N PHE A 235 -26.20 -18.52 -20.28
CA PHE A 235 -24.77 -18.34 -20.11
C PHE A 235 -24.41 -16.90 -19.76
N VAL A 236 -25.10 -15.91 -20.34
CA VAL A 236 -24.88 -14.50 -19.98
C VAL A 236 -25.34 -14.24 -18.55
N SER A 237 -26.58 -14.59 -18.19
CA SER A 237 -27.10 -14.31 -16.85
C SER A 237 -26.37 -15.10 -15.75
N GLY A 238 -26.19 -16.41 -15.93
CA GLY A 238 -25.50 -17.25 -14.95
C GLY A 238 -23.98 -17.02 -14.95
N GLY A 239 -23.39 -16.78 -16.12
CA GLY A 239 -21.97 -16.51 -16.27
C GLY A 239 -21.56 -15.18 -15.65
N VAL A 240 -22.37 -14.13 -15.75
CA VAL A 240 -22.10 -12.86 -15.05
C VAL A 240 -22.08 -13.07 -13.54
N ILE A 241 -23.06 -13.77 -12.97
CA ILE A 241 -23.10 -14.07 -11.52
C ILE A 241 -21.86 -14.90 -11.12
N LEU A 242 -21.49 -15.91 -11.92
CA LEU A 242 -20.33 -16.75 -11.67
C LEU A 242 -19.02 -15.94 -11.72
N VAL A 243 -18.84 -15.10 -12.74
CA VAL A 243 -17.65 -14.26 -12.89
C VAL A 243 -17.54 -13.28 -11.72
N VAL A 244 -18.64 -12.63 -11.32
CA VAL A 244 -18.64 -11.74 -10.16
C VAL A 244 -18.28 -12.51 -8.88
N MET A 245 -18.87 -13.68 -8.65
CA MET A 245 -18.53 -14.52 -7.50
C MET A 245 -17.06 -14.95 -7.51
N LEU A 246 -16.52 -15.33 -8.68
CA LEU A 246 -15.11 -15.69 -8.85
C LEU A 246 -14.20 -14.48 -8.57
N LEU A 247 -14.55 -13.30 -9.07
CA LEU A 247 -13.81 -12.07 -8.79
C LEU A 247 -13.84 -11.72 -7.30
N CYS A 248 -14.97 -11.87 -6.61
CA CYS A 248 -15.05 -11.64 -5.17
C CYS A 248 -14.14 -12.56 -4.35
N VAL A 249 -13.88 -13.78 -4.82
CA VAL A 249 -12.96 -14.73 -4.16
C VAL A 249 -11.51 -14.48 -4.58
N VAL A 250 -11.25 -14.24 -5.88
CA VAL A 250 -9.90 -14.17 -6.45
C VAL A 250 -9.28 -12.78 -6.31
N ALA A 251 -10.05 -11.68 -6.42
CA ALA A 251 -9.51 -10.33 -6.40
C ALA A 251 -8.82 -9.97 -5.06
N PRO A 252 -9.40 -10.28 -3.88
CA PRO A 252 -8.68 -10.07 -2.62
C PRO A 252 -7.41 -10.93 -2.53
N LEU A 253 -7.43 -12.15 -3.06
CA LEU A 253 -6.24 -13.02 -3.09
C LEU A 253 -5.15 -12.45 -4.01
N ALA A 254 -5.53 -11.87 -5.15
CA ALA A 254 -4.61 -11.23 -6.08
C ALA A 254 -3.92 -10.00 -5.46
N MET A 255 -4.62 -9.25 -4.59
CA MET A 255 -4.03 -8.14 -3.83
C MET A 255 -2.99 -8.58 -2.79
N PHE A 256 -3.04 -9.84 -2.31
CA PHE A 256 -2.04 -10.36 -1.36
C PHE A 256 -0.99 -11.27 -2.01
N SER A 257 -1.02 -11.40 -3.34
CA SER A 257 -0.09 -12.22 -4.11
C SER A 257 1.08 -11.38 -4.63
N SER A 258 2.12 -12.04 -5.16
CA SER A 258 3.18 -11.38 -5.94
C SER A 258 2.66 -10.71 -7.22
N LEU A 259 1.41 -11.03 -7.63
CA LEU A 259 0.69 -10.34 -8.70
C LEU A 259 0.13 -8.97 -8.30
N ASN A 260 0.33 -8.53 -7.05
CA ASN A 260 -0.16 -7.25 -6.60
C ASN A 260 0.67 -6.10 -7.23
N PRO A 261 0.04 -5.20 -8.02
CA PRO A 261 0.72 -4.06 -8.64
C PRO A 261 1.20 -3.00 -7.64
N THR A 262 0.84 -3.10 -6.36
CA THR A 262 1.25 -2.17 -5.29
C THR A 262 2.46 -2.67 -4.48
N THR A 263 3.09 -3.73 -4.97
CA THR A 263 4.37 -4.22 -4.43
C THR A 263 5.49 -3.23 -4.77
N ILE A 264 6.22 -2.83 -3.74
CA ILE A 264 7.37 -1.93 -3.85
C ILE A 264 8.63 -2.67 -3.41
N GLU A 265 9.72 -2.33 -4.07
CA GLU A 265 11.05 -2.79 -3.72
C GLU A 265 11.43 -2.27 -2.32
N ASN A 266 11.90 -3.16 -1.44
CA ASN A 266 12.28 -2.80 -0.08
C ASN A 266 13.80 -2.90 0.05
N GLU A 267 14.49 -1.88 -0.44
CA GLU A 267 15.95 -1.79 -0.41
C GLU A 267 16.47 -1.59 1.02
N ILE A 268 17.70 -2.04 1.28
CA ILE A 268 18.39 -1.84 2.54
C ILE A 268 19.11 -0.49 2.48
N THR A 269 18.74 0.42 3.37
CA THR A 269 19.24 1.80 3.44
C THR A 269 20.52 1.92 4.24
N SER A 270 20.74 1.04 5.22
CA SER A 270 21.98 1.00 5.99
C SER A 270 22.29 -0.42 6.42
N THR A 271 23.57 -0.76 6.35
CA THR A 271 24.10 -2.01 6.90
C THR A 271 25.18 -1.69 7.91
N VAL A 272 25.15 -2.38 9.05
CA VAL A 272 26.17 -2.27 10.09
C VAL A 272 26.65 -3.67 10.41
N VAL A 273 27.95 -3.86 10.41
CA VAL A 273 28.59 -5.10 10.83
C VAL A 273 29.42 -4.84 12.07
N THR A 274 29.23 -5.68 13.08
CA THR A 274 29.99 -5.63 14.33
C THR A 274 30.62 -7.00 14.58
N LEU A 275 31.93 -7.01 14.76
CA LEU A 275 32.68 -8.18 15.17
C LEU A 275 33.14 -8.00 16.62
N GLY A 276 32.95 -9.01 17.43
CA GLY A 276 33.35 -8.99 18.83
C GLY A 276 33.49 -10.36 19.45
N LEU A 277 33.70 -10.36 20.75
CA LEU A 277 33.78 -11.55 21.59
C LEU A 277 32.55 -11.62 22.50
N VAL A 278 31.81 -12.71 22.40
CA VAL A 278 30.72 -13.04 23.32
C VAL A 278 31.29 -13.84 24.48
N GLN A 279 31.02 -13.36 25.67
CA GLN A 279 31.42 -13.95 26.94
C GLN A 279 30.32 -14.89 27.46
N ALA A 280 30.65 -15.79 28.40
CA ALA A 280 29.68 -16.72 28.99
C ALA A 280 28.52 -16.05 29.73
N ASP A 281 28.70 -14.78 30.14
CA ASP A 281 27.68 -13.92 30.76
C ASP A 281 26.77 -13.20 29.74
N GLY A 282 27.00 -13.42 28.43
CA GLY A 282 26.27 -12.80 27.34
C GLY A 282 26.75 -11.39 26.97
N THR A 283 27.78 -10.85 27.66
CA THR A 283 28.34 -9.55 27.31
C THR A 283 29.16 -9.64 26.03
N VAL A 284 28.94 -8.70 25.10
CA VAL A 284 29.68 -8.61 23.84
C VAL A 284 30.74 -7.54 23.94
N GLN A 285 32.01 -7.92 23.80
CA GLN A 285 33.11 -6.96 23.64
C GLN A 285 33.33 -6.68 22.16
N GLN A 286 32.94 -5.49 21.71
CA GLN A 286 33.14 -5.04 20.34
C GLN A 286 34.63 -4.78 20.05
N LEU A 287 35.10 -5.31 18.92
CA LEU A 287 36.47 -5.11 18.42
C LEU A 287 36.47 -4.32 17.11
N TYR A 288 35.56 -4.65 16.20
CA TYR A 288 35.46 -4.00 14.90
C TYR A 288 34.01 -3.61 14.61
N ILE A 289 33.83 -2.43 14.05
CA ILE A 289 32.56 -1.93 13.55
C ILE A 289 32.77 -1.27 12.20
N ASN A 290 31.93 -1.62 11.24
CA ASN A 290 31.90 -0.97 9.93
C ASN A 290 30.45 -0.91 9.45
N GLY A 291 30.20 -0.07 8.47
CA GLY A 291 28.87 0.06 7.90
C GLY A 291 28.89 0.73 6.55
N ASP A 292 27.81 0.55 5.82
CA ASP A 292 27.57 1.21 4.55
C ASP A 292 26.13 1.70 4.46
N THR A 293 25.94 2.84 3.82
CA THR A 293 24.63 3.46 3.57
C THR A 293 24.22 3.37 2.10
N ASN A 294 25.17 3.06 1.21
CA ASN A 294 24.90 2.87 -0.22
C ASN A 294 25.26 1.45 -0.60
N SER A 295 24.28 0.54 -0.58
CA SER A 295 24.49 -0.83 -1.06
C SER A 295 24.05 -0.95 -2.52
N ASP A 296 25.00 -1.28 -3.39
CA ASP A 296 24.79 -1.33 -4.83
C ASP A 296 23.97 -2.55 -5.25
N ARG A 297 23.11 -2.40 -6.27
CA ARG A 297 22.35 -3.52 -6.82
C ARG A 297 23.29 -4.57 -7.44
N PHE A 298 23.06 -5.83 -7.11
CA PHE A 298 23.89 -6.94 -7.56
C PHE A 298 23.12 -7.91 -8.45
N THR A 299 23.56 -8.05 -9.70
CA THR A 299 22.92 -8.90 -10.71
C THR A 299 23.59 -10.28 -10.88
N GLY A 300 24.67 -10.54 -10.13
CA GLY A 300 25.45 -11.78 -10.26
C GLY A 300 24.83 -13.02 -9.61
N LEU A 301 23.73 -12.88 -8.86
CA LEU A 301 22.90 -14.03 -8.45
C LEU A 301 21.87 -14.28 -9.55
N ASN A 302 21.87 -15.49 -10.12
CA ASN A 302 20.92 -15.93 -11.16
C ASN A 302 19.51 -16.20 -10.57
N ILE A 303 19.01 -15.28 -9.74
CA ILE A 303 17.70 -15.29 -9.09
C ILE A 303 16.80 -14.35 -9.89
N LYS A 304 15.58 -14.79 -10.19
CA LYS A 304 14.58 -13.93 -10.83
C LYS A 304 14.28 -12.76 -9.88
N ALA A 305 14.72 -11.57 -10.27
CA ALA A 305 14.59 -10.33 -9.50
C ALA A 305 13.16 -9.76 -9.45
N SER A 306 12.13 -10.51 -9.85
CA SER A 306 10.76 -9.98 -9.92
C SER A 306 10.18 -9.66 -8.54
N ASP A 307 10.60 -10.40 -7.51
CA ASP A 307 9.98 -10.36 -6.17
C ASP A 307 10.97 -9.92 -5.08
N THR A 308 12.24 -9.70 -5.44
CA THR A 308 13.32 -9.44 -4.48
C THR A 308 14.37 -8.47 -5.01
N VAL A 309 14.82 -7.57 -4.15
CA VAL A 309 15.97 -6.70 -4.39
C VAL A 309 17.23 -7.42 -3.93
N ILE A 310 18.26 -7.43 -4.77
CA ILE A 310 19.57 -8.01 -4.44
C ILE A 310 20.58 -6.87 -4.37
N GLN A 311 21.22 -6.73 -3.21
CA GLN A 311 22.23 -5.70 -2.96
C GLN A 311 23.53 -6.35 -2.51
N LYS A 312 24.66 -5.86 -3.01
CA LYS A 312 26.00 -6.23 -2.56
C LYS A 312 26.54 -5.06 -1.74
N THR A 313 26.99 -5.38 -0.54
CA THR A 313 27.66 -4.41 0.33
C THR A 313 29.11 -4.81 0.51
N LEU A 314 30.03 -3.84 0.39
CA LEU A 314 31.45 -4.01 0.68
C LEU A 314 31.77 -3.30 2.00
N TYR A 315 32.49 -3.98 2.87
CA TYR A 315 32.97 -3.46 4.15
C TYR A 315 34.47 -3.17 4.07
N ALA A 316 34.89 -2.04 4.62
CA ALA A 316 36.30 -1.66 4.66
C ALA A 316 37.07 -2.57 5.60
N SER A 317 38.35 -2.83 5.33
CA SER A 317 39.13 -3.70 6.22
C SER A 317 39.33 -3.09 7.60
N TYR A 318 39.43 -1.77 7.71
CA TYR A 318 39.58 -1.05 8.97
C TYR A 318 38.22 -0.76 9.63
N SER A 319 38.22 -0.76 10.96
CA SER A 319 37.08 -0.33 11.77
C SER A 319 36.84 1.18 11.62
N ASN A 320 35.57 1.60 11.58
CA ASN A 320 35.18 3.01 11.60
C ASN A 320 35.47 3.68 12.95
N GLU A 321 35.53 2.88 14.01
CA GLU A 321 35.89 3.34 15.35
C GLU A 321 37.25 2.79 15.77
N ILE A 322 38.02 3.63 16.47
CA ILE A 322 39.26 3.27 17.14
C ILE A 322 38.96 2.33 18.32
N TRP A 323 39.87 1.41 18.63
CA TRP A 323 39.73 0.50 19.76
C TRP A 323 40.06 1.18 21.10
N ALA A 324 39.12 1.98 21.61
CA ALA A 324 39.22 2.73 22.88
C ALA A 324 39.04 1.85 24.15
N SER A 325 39.72 0.70 24.21
CA SER A 325 39.66 -0.21 25.36
C SER A 325 40.58 0.27 26.49
N SER A 326 40.02 0.48 27.69
CA SER A 326 40.79 0.95 28.84
C SER A 326 41.78 -0.13 29.33
N PRO A 327 42.94 0.26 29.92
CA PRO A 327 43.89 -0.70 30.50
C PRO A 327 43.27 -1.73 31.48
N PRO A 328 42.32 -1.38 32.38
CA PRO A 328 41.65 -2.38 33.20
C PRO A 328 40.77 -3.34 32.38
N LEU A 329 40.08 -2.87 31.33
CA LEU A 329 39.27 -3.72 30.46
C LEU A 329 40.14 -4.70 29.65
N ARG A 330 41.31 -4.25 29.18
CA ARG A 330 42.31 -5.11 28.52
C ARG A 330 42.89 -6.15 29.48
N ARG A 331 43.21 -5.78 30.72
CA ARG A 331 43.67 -6.74 31.75
C ARG A 331 42.60 -7.80 32.06
N ASN A 332 41.34 -7.39 32.15
CA ASN A 332 40.23 -8.32 32.35
C ASN A 332 40.08 -9.27 31.15
N LEU A 333 40.13 -8.74 29.91
CA LEU A 333 40.11 -9.56 28.71
C LEU A 333 41.26 -10.58 28.69
N VAL A 334 42.49 -10.16 29.00
CA VAL A 334 43.65 -11.08 29.09
C VAL A 334 43.45 -12.14 30.18
N ALA A 335 42.93 -11.76 31.35
CA ALA A 335 42.64 -12.71 32.42
C ALA A 335 41.61 -13.76 31.99
N ARG A 336 40.60 -13.36 31.21
CA ARG A 336 39.58 -14.26 30.64
C ARG A 336 40.12 -15.11 29.48
N LEU A 337 41.03 -14.59 28.67
CA LEU A 337 41.71 -15.38 27.64
C LEU A 337 42.60 -16.47 28.25
N ASN A 338 43.19 -16.20 29.42
CA ASN A 338 43.98 -17.15 30.20
C ASN A 338 43.11 -18.12 31.04
N SER A 339 41.82 -17.83 31.20
CA SER A 339 40.89 -18.72 31.91
C SER A 339 40.32 -19.80 30.97
N THR A 340 39.65 -20.79 31.57
CA THR A 340 38.92 -21.84 30.83
C THR A 340 37.48 -21.44 30.49
N GLU A 341 37.08 -20.19 30.71
CA GLU A 341 35.72 -19.72 30.41
C GLU A 341 35.42 -19.80 28.92
N MET A 342 34.19 -20.14 28.55
CA MET A 342 33.77 -20.16 27.14
C MET A 342 33.73 -18.75 26.56
N LEU A 343 34.44 -18.57 25.44
CA LEU A 343 34.50 -17.33 24.67
C LEU A 343 34.21 -17.69 23.23
N GLN A 344 33.31 -16.94 22.61
CA GLN A 344 32.88 -17.16 21.24
C GLN A 344 33.13 -15.90 20.41
N TRP A 345 33.63 -16.09 19.19
CA TRP A 345 33.64 -15.05 18.18
C TRP A 345 32.20 -14.80 17.72
N SER A 346 31.81 -13.53 17.63
CA SER A 346 30.49 -13.15 17.13
C SER A 346 30.60 -12.09 16.05
N LEU A 347 30.02 -12.37 14.89
CA LEU A 347 29.86 -11.44 13.79
C LEU A 347 28.38 -11.17 13.59
N ARG A 348 27.95 -9.95 13.94
CA ARG A 348 26.56 -9.53 13.84
C ARG A 348 26.39 -8.55 12.70
N PHE A 349 25.45 -8.85 11.81
CA PHE A 349 24.99 -7.94 10.77
C PHE A 349 23.65 -7.34 11.20
N SER A 350 23.50 -6.03 11.03
CA SER A 350 22.29 -5.28 11.27
C SER A 350 21.92 -4.53 9.98
N PHE A 351 20.67 -4.64 9.56
CA PHE A 351 20.14 -4.02 8.35
C PHE A 351 19.01 -3.07 8.71
N THR A 352 19.07 -1.85 8.20
CA THR A 352 18.01 -0.86 8.28
C THR A 352 17.32 -0.75 6.94
N ARG A 353 15.99 -0.77 6.93
CA ARG A 353 15.12 -0.70 5.75
C ARG A 353 13.77 -0.12 6.16
N ASP A 354 12.96 0.30 5.20
CA ASP A 354 11.65 0.88 5.48
C ASP A 354 10.73 -0.13 6.15
N GLY A 355 10.67 -1.37 5.63
CA GLY A 355 10.04 -2.53 6.25
C GLY A 355 8.61 -2.33 6.80
N PRO A 356 8.01 -3.37 7.40
CA PRO A 356 6.83 -3.23 8.24
C PRO A 356 7.20 -2.72 9.63
N ASP A 357 6.25 -2.07 10.31
CA ASP A 357 6.46 -1.56 11.67
C ASP A 357 6.98 -2.66 12.61
N GLY A 358 8.04 -2.35 13.36
CA GLY A 358 8.75 -3.31 14.23
C GLY A 358 9.86 -4.14 13.55
N ASN A 359 9.94 -4.14 12.21
CA ASN A 359 10.94 -4.87 11.43
C ASN A 359 11.84 -3.95 10.56
N GLN A 360 11.92 -2.68 10.93
CA GLN A 360 12.77 -1.68 10.25
C GLN A 360 14.25 -1.94 10.46
N VAL A 361 14.62 -2.43 11.65
CA VAL A 361 15.99 -2.82 12.00
C VAL A 361 16.00 -4.30 12.31
N VAL A 362 16.63 -5.09 11.45
CA VAL A 362 16.71 -6.55 11.56
C VAL A 362 18.16 -6.99 11.62
N ALA A 363 18.47 -7.95 12.49
CA ALA A 363 19.85 -8.38 12.71
C ALA A 363 19.98 -9.91 12.73
N THR A 364 21.17 -10.39 12.39
CA THR A 364 21.55 -11.81 12.46
C THR A 364 23.00 -11.92 12.92
N SER A 365 23.31 -12.91 13.76
CA SER A 365 24.66 -13.16 14.27
C SER A 365 25.18 -14.53 13.84
N PHE A 366 26.48 -14.58 13.56
CA PHE A 366 27.25 -15.80 13.37
C PHE A 366 28.19 -15.95 14.55
N GLU A 367 28.14 -17.12 15.19
CA GLU A 367 28.94 -17.40 16.38
C GLU A 367 29.83 -18.62 16.13
N ALA A 368 31.09 -18.52 16.55
CA ALA A 368 32.06 -19.61 16.48
C ALA A 368 32.84 -19.71 17.78
N GLU A 369 33.03 -20.92 18.28
CA GLU A 369 33.84 -21.16 19.48
C GLU A 369 35.30 -20.81 19.24
N MET A 370 35.91 -20.12 20.19
CA MET A 370 37.31 -19.73 20.10
C MET A 370 38.23 -20.90 20.43
N THR A 371 39.13 -21.25 19.50
CA THR A 371 40.08 -22.35 19.74
C THR A 371 41.16 -21.93 20.73
N PRO A 372 41.81 -22.87 21.47
CA PRO A 372 42.91 -22.54 22.37
C PRO A 372 44.07 -21.80 21.70
N MET A 373 44.30 -22.08 20.40
CA MET A 373 45.30 -21.38 19.59
C MET A 373 44.91 -19.92 19.33
N ASP A 374 43.64 -19.67 18.99
CA ASP A 374 43.12 -18.31 18.81
C ASP A 374 43.22 -17.50 20.10
N ARG A 375 43.01 -18.14 21.26
CA ARG A 375 43.17 -17.47 22.57
C ARG A 375 44.60 -16.97 22.78
N ALA A 376 45.59 -17.82 22.51
CA ALA A 376 46.99 -17.49 22.69
C ALA A 376 47.43 -16.37 21.72
N LEU A 377 46.98 -16.45 20.46
CA LEU A 377 47.25 -15.42 19.46
C LEU A 377 46.56 -14.09 19.82
N LEU A 378 45.31 -14.13 20.27
CA LEU A 378 44.56 -12.93 20.65
C LEU A 378 45.15 -12.30 21.91
N MET A 379 45.58 -13.11 22.87
CA MET A 379 46.28 -12.65 24.06
C MET A 379 47.59 -11.94 23.69
N ASN A 380 48.36 -12.48 22.75
CA ASN A 380 49.56 -11.82 22.22
C ASN A 380 49.24 -10.55 21.42
N MET A 381 48.10 -10.51 20.71
CA MET A 381 47.65 -9.28 20.04
C MET A 381 47.22 -8.19 21.02
N VAL A 382 46.64 -8.55 22.16
CA VAL A 382 46.23 -7.59 23.19
C VAL A 382 47.43 -7.11 24.02
N LEU A 383 48.37 -8.01 24.33
CA LEU A 383 49.59 -7.72 25.09
C LEU A 383 50.74 -7.29 24.19
N ASN A 384 51.06 -6.00 24.15
CA ASN A 384 52.23 -5.52 23.42
C ASN A 384 53.48 -5.60 24.31
N HIS A 385 54.39 -6.54 24.05
CA HIS A 385 55.58 -6.80 24.88
C HIS A 385 55.27 -6.98 26.38
N GLY A 386 54.13 -7.59 26.71
CA GLY A 386 53.69 -7.81 28.10
C GLY A 386 52.98 -6.61 28.76
N SER A 387 52.82 -5.49 28.04
CA SER A 387 52.02 -4.33 28.49
C SER A 387 50.62 -4.34 27.88
N THR A 388 49.64 -3.83 28.64
CA THR A 388 48.25 -3.61 28.18
C THR A 388 48.02 -2.17 27.69
N ALA A 389 49.02 -1.30 27.83
CA ALA A 389 48.99 0.04 27.25
C ALA A 389 49.21 -0.02 25.73
N ASP A 390 48.61 0.91 24.99
CA ASP A 390 48.98 1.09 23.58
C ASP A 390 50.44 1.56 23.47
N PRO A 391 51.17 1.13 22.43
CA PRO A 391 52.53 1.60 22.21
C PRO A 391 52.53 3.11 22.02
N VAL A 392 53.12 3.84 22.97
CA VAL A 392 53.44 5.26 22.82
C VAL A 392 54.89 5.34 22.35
N ARG A 393 55.16 6.18 21.34
CA ARG A 393 56.51 6.44 20.85
C ARG A 393 57.46 6.75 22.02
N ALA A 394 58.49 5.93 22.19
CA ALA A 394 59.63 6.32 23.02
C ALA A 394 60.34 7.48 22.30
N ALA A 395 60.57 8.60 23.00
CA ALA A 395 61.38 9.69 22.47
C ALA A 395 62.80 9.18 22.19
N THR A 396 63.08 8.77 20.96
CA THR A 396 64.42 8.43 20.52
C THR A 396 65.17 9.73 20.28
N SER A 397 66.17 9.99 21.13
CA SER A 397 67.18 11.00 20.86
C SER A 397 67.87 10.67 19.53
N HIS A 398 67.77 11.57 18.57
CA HIS A 398 68.49 11.49 17.31
C HIS A 398 70.00 11.39 17.55
N ASN A 399 70.59 10.24 17.28
CA ASN A 399 71.94 10.14 16.72
C ASN A 399 71.79 9.47 15.35
N ALA A 400 71.70 10.32 14.33
CA ALA A 400 71.59 9.90 12.94
C ALA A 400 72.83 9.13 12.52
N THR A 401 72.66 7.87 12.11
CA THR A 401 73.51 7.25 11.10
C THR A 401 72.61 6.71 10.00
N THR A 402 72.69 7.40 8.87
CA THR A 402 71.98 7.16 7.61
C THR A 402 72.36 5.79 7.06
N THR A 403 71.40 4.87 6.99
CA THR A 403 71.50 3.67 6.15
C THR A 403 70.57 3.83 4.95
N HIS A 404 71.17 3.74 3.76
CA HIS A 404 70.55 3.93 2.46
C HIS A 404 69.43 2.90 2.19
N LEU A 405 68.31 3.40 1.65
CA LEU A 405 67.27 2.60 1.01
C LEU A 405 67.78 2.02 -0.31
N VAL A 406 67.74 0.69 -0.44
CA VAL A 406 67.87 -0.02 -1.72
C VAL A 406 66.45 -0.33 -2.22
N LEU A 407 66.11 0.25 -3.36
CA LEU A 407 64.86 0.00 -4.07
C LEU A 407 65.02 -1.29 -4.89
N SER A 408 64.34 -2.37 -4.51
CA SER A 408 64.16 -3.54 -5.38
C SER A 408 62.80 -3.49 -6.06
N THR A 409 62.84 -3.34 -7.37
CA THR A 409 61.70 -3.43 -8.28
C THR A 409 61.25 -4.89 -8.43
N SER A 410 60.05 -5.22 -7.96
CA SER A 410 59.24 -6.30 -8.53
C SER A 410 57.75 -6.07 -8.23
N ASN A 411 56.94 -6.09 -9.28
CA ASN A 411 55.48 -5.94 -9.29
C ASN A 411 54.76 -6.79 -8.22
N GLN A 412 54.43 -6.17 -7.09
CA GLN A 412 53.31 -6.52 -6.22
C GLN A 412 52.80 -5.21 -5.63
N THR A 413 51.50 -4.94 -5.72
CA THR A 413 50.86 -3.83 -5.01
C THR A 413 50.81 -4.17 -3.52
N SER A 414 51.94 -4.01 -2.84
CA SER A 414 51.98 -3.94 -1.39
C SER A 414 51.58 -2.53 -0.97
N ILE A 415 50.55 -2.44 -0.14
CA ILE A 415 50.25 -1.22 0.61
C ILE A 415 51.51 -0.89 1.40
N SER A 416 52.14 0.24 1.11
CA SER A 416 53.30 0.72 1.85
C SER A 416 52.84 1.03 3.27
N VAL A 417 53.02 0.06 4.16
CA VAL A 417 52.95 0.28 5.61
C VAL A 417 54.00 1.33 5.91
N THR A 418 53.57 2.51 6.35
CA THR A 418 54.46 3.53 6.90
C THR A 418 55.34 2.86 7.94
N ALA A 419 56.64 3.20 7.98
CA ALA A 419 57.64 2.53 8.83
C ALA A 419 57.32 2.55 10.34
N ASP A 420 56.24 3.22 10.74
CA ASP A 420 55.84 3.53 12.10
C ASP A 420 54.60 2.73 12.60
N THR A 421 53.90 1.96 11.75
CA THR A 421 52.73 1.16 12.18
C THR A 421 53.14 -0.24 12.67
N ILE A 422 52.81 -0.57 13.92
CA ILE A 422 53.04 -1.90 14.49
C ILE A 422 51.88 -2.83 14.09
N THR A 423 52.17 -3.81 13.23
CA THR A 423 51.19 -4.82 12.78
C THR A 423 51.42 -6.16 13.48
N MET A 424 50.40 -6.68 14.15
CA MET A 424 50.43 -8.00 14.80
C MET A 424 50.08 -9.14 13.81
N PRO A 425 50.42 -10.41 14.10
CA PRO A 425 49.99 -11.55 13.27
C PRO A 425 48.46 -11.71 13.26
N SER A 426 47.88 -12.10 12.12
CA SER A 426 46.43 -12.28 11.97
C SER A 426 45.92 -13.62 12.50
N ILE A 427 44.72 -13.64 13.11
CA ILE A 427 43.97 -14.86 13.44
C ILE A 427 43.02 -15.19 12.31
N ARG A 428 42.99 -16.45 11.87
CA ARG A 428 42.05 -16.96 10.87
C ARG A 428 40.93 -17.77 11.50
N ILE A 429 39.71 -17.27 11.40
CA ILE A 429 38.49 -18.00 11.79
C ILE A 429 37.94 -18.69 10.55
N LYS A 430 37.92 -20.03 10.55
CA LYS A 430 37.47 -20.82 9.41
C LYS A 430 35.95 -20.99 9.37
N ASN A 431 35.35 -20.98 8.17
CA ASN A 431 33.91 -21.21 7.94
C ASN A 431 33.01 -20.35 8.85
N PHE A 432 33.26 -19.05 8.95
CA PHE A 432 32.65 -18.23 9.98
C PHE A 432 31.28 -17.65 9.57
N TYR A 433 31.16 -17.13 8.34
CA TYR A 433 29.93 -16.46 7.88
C TYR A 433 29.55 -16.86 6.46
N THR A 434 28.28 -16.69 6.08
CA THR A 434 27.82 -16.95 4.70
C THR A 434 27.89 -15.69 3.85
N PRO A 435 28.26 -15.78 2.55
CA PRO A 435 28.24 -14.63 1.65
C PRO A 435 26.85 -14.11 1.32
N VAL A 436 25.80 -14.91 1.51
CA VAL A 436 24.43 -14.56 1.08
C VAL A 436 23.43 -14.72 2.20
N ILE A 437 22.73 -13.62 2.52
CA ILE A 437 21.68 -13.57 3.55
C ILE A 437 20.36 -13.19 2.89
N LYS A 438 19.30 -13.93 3.22
CA LYS A 438 17.93 -13.56 2.85
C LYS A 438 17.32 -12.71 3.97
N VAL A 439 16.95 -11.49 3.65
CA VAL A 439 16.21 -10.58 4.53
C VAL A 439 14.73 -10.65 4.13
N GLY A 440 13.92 -11.35 4.92
CA GLY A 440 12.48 -11.44 4.64
C GLY A 440 11.75 -10.16 5.01
N ALA A 441 10.60 -9.91 4.38
CA ALA A 441 9.80 -8.72 4.64
C ALA A 441 9.37 -8.60 6.12
N GLN A 442 8.96 -9.71 6.74
CA GLN A 442 8.50 -9.78 8.14
C GLN A 442 9.29 -10.76 9.02
N THR A 443 10.33 -11.40 8.49
CA THR A 443 11.11 -12.43 9.19
C THR A 443 12.53 -11.95 9.43
N ASN A 444 13.15 -12.42 10.50
CA ASN A 444 14.56 -12.18 10.77
C ASN A 444 15.45 -12.65 9.60
N PRO A 445 16.65 -12.07 9.41
CA PRO A 445 17.53 -12.40 8.29
C PRO A 445 18.05 -13.84 8.44
N VAL A 446 17.86 -14.65 7.40
CA VAL A 446 18.23 -16.06 7.39
C VAL A 446 19.42 -16.29 6.46
N PRO A 447 20.51 -16.93 6.94
CA PRO A 447 21.64 -17.28 6.10
C PRO A 447 21.25 -18.36 5.07
N ARG A 448 21.61 -18.17 3.79
CA ARG A 448 21.41 -19.22 2.79
C ARG A 448 22.48 -20.30 2.94
N ARG A 449 22.03 -21.55 3.18
CA ARG A 449 22.90 -22.71 3.43
C ARG A 449 23.56 -23.30 2.17
N ASN A 450 23.10 -22.92 0.99
CA ASN A 450 23.63 -23.46 -0.28
C ASN A 450 25.01 -22.87 -0.65
N TYR A 451 25.36 -21.73 -0.06
CA TYR A 451 26.66 -21.10 -0.26
C TYR A 451 27.68 -21.64 0.74
N MET A 452 28.94 -21.79 0.29
CA MET A 452 30.04 -22.09 1.18
C MET A 452 30.27 -20.93 2.16
N MET A 453 30.51 -21.26 3.43
CA MET A 453 30.92 -20.28 4.44
C MET A 453 32.32 -19.78 4.11
N ARG A 454 32.62 -18.55 4.53
CA ARG A 454 33.90 -17.86 4.29
C ARG A 454 34.74 -17.78 5.53
N ASP A 455 36.05 -17.77 5.31
CA ASP A 455 37.02 -17.50 6.36
C ASP A 455 37.11 -15.99 6.62
N LEU A 456 37.52 -15.64 7.85
CA LEU A 456 37.72 -14.26 8.30
C LEU A 456 39.05 -14.14 9.02
N ASP A 457 39.90 -13.24 8.54
CA ASP A 457 41.19 -12.90 9.13
C ASP A 457 41.07 -11.60 9.96
N ILE A 458 41.49 -11.66 11.22
CA ILE A 458 41.44 -10.54 12.17
C ILE A 458 42.87 -10.16 12.57
N GLN A 459 43.16 -8.87 12.53
CA GLN A 459 44.47 -8.31 12.85
C GLN A 459 44.31 -7.05 13.71
N ARG A 460 45.26 -6.79 14.62
CA ARG A 460 45.35 -5.52 15.35
C ARG A 460 46.54 -4.71 14.83
N ASN A 461 46.29 -3.45 14.52
CA ASN A 461 47.31 -2.47 14.20
C ASN A 461 47.37 -1.41 15.30
N ALA A 462 48.55 -0.87 15.54
CA ALA A 462 48.76 0.20 16.50
C ALA A 462 49.78 1.22 16.00
N GLU A 463 49.50 2.50 16.26
CA GLU A 463 50.33 3.64 15.87
C GLU A 463 50.12 4.76 16.89
N ASP A 464 51.21 5.36 17.40
CA ASP A 464 51.20 6.54 18.28
C ASP A 464 50.16 6.53 19.41
N GLY A 465 50.08 5.44 20.19
CA GLY A 465 49.18 5.31 21.33
C GLY A 465 47.73 5.00 20.99
N VAL A 466 47.43 4.78 19.70
CA VAL A 466 46.12 4.40 19.18
C VAL A 466 46.19 3.00 18.60
N SER A 467 45.15 2.19 18.78
CA SER A 467 45.04 0.90 18.10
C SER A 467 43.66 0.67 17.51
N TRP A 468 43.60 -0.10 16.43
CA TRP A 468 42.38 -0.46 15.73
C TRP A 468 42.45 -1.89 15.21
N TRP A 469 41.28 -2.46 14.97
CA TRP A 469 41.15 -3.79 14.41
C TRP A 469 40.93 -3.72 12.90
N VAL A 470 41.57 -4.65 12.20
CA VAL A 470 41.47 -4.86 10.76
C VAL A 470 40.89 -6.24 10.52
N VAL A 471 39.86 -6.31 9.69
CA VAL A 471 39.12 -7.53 9.37
C VAL A 471 39.13 -7.72 7.86
N ARG A 472 39.62 -8.85 7.38
CA ARG A 472 39.71 -9.17 5.95
C ARG A 472 39.20 -10.57 5.67
N SER A 473 38.55 -10.78 4.54
CA SER A 473 38.25 -12.15 4.09
C SER A 473 39.36 -12.61 3.14
N PRO A 474 40.11 -13.67 3.47
CA PRO A 474 41.17 -14.20 2.60
C PRO A 474 40.61 -14.88 1.34
N ASP A 475 39.32 -15.22 1.33
CA ASP A 475 38.65 -15.91 0.23
C ASP A 475 38.07 -14.88 -0.77
N PRO A 476 38.62 -14.76 -1.99
CA PRO A 476 38.14 -13.79 -2.97
C PRO A 476 36.76 -14.17 -3.56
N VAL A 477 36.37 -15.45 -3.47
CA VAL A 477 35.18 -16.00 -4.14
C VAL A 477 34.42 -16.96 -3.24
N GLY A 478 33.11 -16.73 -3.06
CA GLY A 478 32.20 -17.67 -2.42
C GLY A 478 31.34 -18.41 -3.44
N ASN A 479 31.53 -19.72 -3.60
CA ASN A 479 30.79 -20.52 -4.57
C ASN A 479 29.50 -21.12 -3.97
N ASP A 480 28.44 -21.18 -4.77
CA ASP A 480 27.27 -22.01 -4.53
C ASP A 480 27.61 -23.49 -4.76
N LYS A 481 27.26 -24.36 -3.80
CA LYS A 481 27.51 -25.80 -3.87
C LYS A 481 26.73 -26.50 -4.98
N LEU A 482 25.64 -25.90 -5.47
CA LEU A 482 24.75 -26.52 -6.47
C LEU A 482 24.93 -26.00 -7.91
N ASN A 483 25.12 -24.69 -8.10
CA ASN A 483 24.97 -24.08 -9.43
C ASN A 483 26.24 -23.41 -9.98
N GLY A 484 27.39 -23.50 -9.30
CA GLY A 484 28.64 -22.88 -9.75
C GLY A 484 28.60 -21.34 -9.80
N ILE A 485 27.58 -20.72 -9.20
CA ILE A 485 27.45 -19.26 -9.11
C ILE A 485 28.40 -18.78 -8.01
N ALA A 486 29.29 -17.86 -8.38
CA ALA A 486 30.38 -17.37 -7.56
C ALA A 486 30.14 -15.92 -7.15
N VAL A 487 30.01 -15.65 -5.85
CA VAL A 487 29.97 -14.29 -5.31
C VAL A 487 31.40 -13.77 -5.19
N LYS A 488 31.80 -12.87 -6.08
CA LYS A 488 33.11 -12.20 -6.05
C LYS A 488 32.99 -10.89 -5.27
N CYS A 489 33.84 -10.71 -4.26
CA CYS A 489 33.82 -9.48 -3.45
C CYS A 489 34.55 -8.33 -4.13
N PHE A 490 35.69 -8.61 -4.75
CA PHE A 490 36.55 -7.60 -5.35
C PHE A 490 36.59 -7.85 -6.85
N ASP A 491 36.10 -6.88 -7.62
CA ASP A 491 36.36 -6.84 -9.06
C ASP A 491 37.66 -6.03 -9.22
N GLY A 492 38.60 -6.48 -10.07
CA GLY A 492 39.97 -5.92 -10.14
C GLY A 492 40.09 -4.43 -10.53
N SER A 493 39.01 -3.65 -10.51
CA SER A 493 39.00 -2.19 -10.55
C SER A 493 39.33 -1.65 -9.15
N GLY A 494 40.55 -1.15 -8.96
CA GLY A 494 41.14 -0.73 -7.67
C GLY A 494 40.49 0.46 -6.94
N ALA A 495 39.17 0.42 -6.72
CA ALA A 495 38.41 1.36 -5.88
C ALA A 495 37.62 0.66 -4.75
N ASP A 496 37.62 -0.68 -4.71
CA ASP A 496 36.84 -1.45 -3.74
C ASP A 496 37.47 -1.43 -2.34
N LYS A 497 36.64 -1.20 -1.32
CA LYS A 497 36.95 -1.49 0.09
C LYS A 497 37.53 -2.90 0.19
N ASP A 498 38.68 -3.08 0.86
CA ASP A 498 39.53 -4.29 0.85
C ASP A 498 39.22 -5.31 1.97
N GLY A 499 38.14 -5.12 2.72
CA GLY A 499 37.77 -5.97 3.86
C GLY A 499 37.09 -7.26 3.43
N PHE A 500 35.77 -7.20 3.30
CA PHE A 500 34.94 -8.34 2.89
C PHE A 500 33.59 -7.85 2.35
N CYS A 501 32.84 -8.74 1.70
CA CYS A 501 31.52 -8.39 1.17
C CYS A 501 30.42 -9.31 1.68
N LEU A 502 29.20 -8.79 1.60
CA LEU A 502 27.96 -9.50 1.88
C LEU A 502 26.95 -9.20 0.77
N VAL A 503 26.23 -10.22 0.32
CA VAL A 503 25.09 -10.05 -0.57
C VAL A 503 23.80 -10.33 0.18
N THR A 504 22.89 -9.36 0.12
CA THR A 504 21.57 -9.42 0.77
C THR A 504 20.48 -9.54 -0.28
N ILE A 505 19.56 -10.47 -0.06
CA ILE A 505 18.33 -10.63 -0.85
C ILE A 505 17.18 -10.13 0.01
N SER A 506 16.66 -8.95 -0.29
CA SER A 506 15.53 -8.34 0.41
C SER A 506 14.22 -8.67 -0.31
N ASP A 507 13.24 -9.19 0.41
CA ASP A 507 11.89 -9.40 -0.14
C ASP A 507 11.15 -8.06 -0.30
N ASN A 508 10.40 -7.91 -1.41
CA ASN A 508 9.54 -6.75 -1.64
C ASN A 508 8.44 -6.63 -0.57
N ILE A 509 7.91 -5.43 -0.38
CA ILE A 509 6.81 -5.14 0.56
C ILE A 509 5.61 -4.58 -0.18
N VAL A 510 4.42 -4.72 0.41
CA VAL A 510 3.21 -4.09 -0.13
C VAL A 510 3.07 -2.71 0.51
N ALA A 511 3.06 -1.65 -0.31
CA ALA A 511 2.87 -0.29 0.18
C ALA A 511 1.54 -0.15 0.95
N GLY A 512 1.54 0.50 2.12
CA GLY A 512 0.34 0.79 2.93
C GLY A 512 -0.14 -0.31 3.88
N LEU A 513 0.36 -1.53 3.72
CA LEU A 513 0.05 -2.63 4.63
C LEU A 513 0.99 -2.66 5.84
N THR A 514 2.17 -2.05 5.69
CA THR A 514 3.22 -1.91 6.70
C THR A 514 2.79 -1.12 7.93
N THR A 515 1.88 -0.14 7.76
CA THR A 515 1.35 0.75 8.80
C THR A 515 0.20 0.15 9.62
N LEU A 516 -0.38 -0.95 9.14
CA LEU A 516 -1.50 -1.61 9.82
C LEU A 516 -1.02 -2.66 10.83
N GLY A 517 0.29 -2.93 10.92
CA GLY A 517 0.86 -3.92 11.84
C GLY A 517 0.37 -5.36 11.57
N ILE A 518 -0.22 -5.61 10.41
CA ILE A 518 -0.84 -6.89 10.06
C ILE A 518 0.27 -7.83 9.57
N GLY A 519 0.66 -8.77 10.44
CA GLY A 519 1.52 -9.88 10.06
C GLY A 519 0.89 -10.76 8.96
N SER A 520 1.68 -11.66 8.36
CA SER A 520 1.21 -12.59 7.31
C SER A 520 -0.06 -13.37 7.69
N TYR A 521 -0.19 -13.77 8.95
CA TYR A 521 -1.40 -14.40 9.51
C TYR A 521 -2.61 -13.46 9.56
N GLY A 522 -2.39 -12.18 9.82
CA GLY A 522 -3.46 -11.18 9.84
C GLY A 522 -4.04 -10.95 8.43
N LEU A 523 -3.23 -11.01 7.38
CA LEU A 523 -3.72 -10.92 6.00
C LEU A 523 -4.63 -12.08 5.63
N THR A 524 -4.21 -13.30 6.00
CA THR A 524 -5.04 -14.48 5.77
C THR A 524 -6.37 -14.40 6.53
N ALA A 525 -6.37 -13.84 7.74
CA ALA A 525 -7.59 -13.63 8.52
C ALA A 525 -8.54 -12.59 7.88
N VAL A 526 -7.99 -11.47 7.38
CA VAL A 526 -8.77 -10.45 6.66
C VAL A 526 -9.36 -11.04 5.38
N TYR A 527 -8.59 -11.81 4.61
CA TYR A 527 -9.08 -12.52 3.44
C TYR A 527 -10.25 -13.45 3.77
N ILE A 528 -10.09 -14.30 4.78
CA ILE A 528 -11.16 -15.21 5.25
C ILE A 528 -12.39 -14.41 5.63
N PHE A 529 -12.24 -13.34 6.41
CA PHE A 529 -13.36 -12.49 6.82
C PHE A 529 -14.11 -11.89 5.62
N VAL A 530 -13.40 -11.34 4.63
CA VAL A 530 -14.02 -10.78 3.41
C VAL A 530 -14.75 -11.87 2.61
N VAL A 531 -14.14 -13.05 2.44
CA VAL A 531 -14.77 -14.15 1.70
C VAL A 531 -16.03 -14.65 2.41
N PHE A 532 -16.01 -14.79 3.74
CA PHE A 532 -17.19 -15.23 4.49
C PHE A 532 -18.31 -14.18 4.51
N THR A 533 -17.99 -12.90 4.66
CA THR A 533 -18.98 -11.82 4.65
C THR A 533 -19.63 -11.64 3.28
N VAL A 534 -18.82 -11.58 2.21
CA VAL A 534 -19.33 -11.50 0.83
C VAL A 534 -20.06 -12.79 0.44
N GLY A 535 -19.55 -13.96 0.86
CA GLY A 535 -20.20 -15.24 0.64
C GLY A 535 -21.56 -15.35 1.32
N ALA A 536 -21.71 -14.83 2.53
CA ALA A 536 -23.00 -14.75 3.24
C ALA A 536 -23.99 -13.86 2.48
N PHE A 537 -23.53 -12.70 1.97
CA PHE A 537 -24.35 -11.82 1.14
C PHE A 537 -24.86 -12.51 -0.13
N PHE A 538 -23.98 -13.18 -0.89
CA PHE A 538 -24.40 -13.93 -2.09
C PHE A 538 -25.34 -15.09 -1.76
N LYS A 539 -25.13 -15.75 -0.61
CA LYS A 539 -26.02 -16.81 -0.14
C LYS A 539 -27.44 -16.27 0.10
N ASP A 540 -27.59 -15.12 0.75
CA ASP A 540 -28.91 -14.52 1.00
C ASP A 540 -29.55 -13.98 -0.28
N MET A 541 -28.75 -13.45 -1.22
CA MET A 541 -29.23 -12.96 -2.52
C MET A 541 -29.74 -14.11 -3.42
N LEU A 542 -29.03 -15.24 -3.47
CA LEU A 542 -29.39 -16.37 -4.34
C LEU A 542 -30.42 -17.31 -3.70
N ARG A 543 -30.39 -17.45 -2.38
CA ARG A 543 -31.32 -18.31 -1.63
C ARG A 543 -32.49 -17.44 -1.18
N GLY A 544 -33.45 -17.25 -2.09
CA GLY A 544 -34.63 -16.42 -1.85
C GLY A 544 -35.27 -16.62 -0.47
N ALA A 545 -35.75 -15.52 0.10
CA ALA A 545 -36.29 -15.49 1.45
C ALA A 545 -37.73 -16.04 1.47
N MET A 546 -37.92 -17.26 2.01
CA MET A 546 -39.23 -17.91 2.09
C MET A 546 -40.31 -17.06 2.78
N TYR A 547 -39.94 -16.23 3.76
CA TYR A 547 -40.88 -15.36 4.47
C TYR A 547 -41.36 -14.16 3.62
N LYS A 548 -40.63 -13.79 2.56
CA LYS A 548 -40.99 -12.68 1.66
C LYS A 548 -41.95 -13.10 0.55
N VAL A 549 -42.08 -14.40 0.28
CA VAL A 549 -42.94 -14.98 -0.76
C VAL A 549 -44.37 -14.43 -0.69
N LEU A 550 -44.93 -14.24 0.51
CA LEU A 550 -46.28 -13.71 0.68
C LEU A 550 -46.46 -12.30 0.08
N TYR A 551 -45.42 -11.48 0.10
CA TYR A 551 -45.45 -10.09 -0.35
C TYR A 551 -44.88 -9.93 -1.76
N GLU A 552 -43.97 -10.81 -2.19
CA GLU A 552 -43.31 -10.74 -3.50
C GLU A 552 -44.07 -11.50 -4.60
N GLU A 553 -44.80 -12.57 -4.26
CA GLU A 553 -45.55 -13.41 -5.22
C GLU A 553 -47.02 -12.99 -5.38
N LEU A 554 -47.28 -11.69 -5.54
CA LEU A 554 -48.63 -11.16 -5.77
C LEU A 554 -48.99 -11.16 -7.27
N PRO A 555 -50.03 -11.88 -7.72
CA PRO A 555 -50.37 -11.98 -9.15
C PRO A 555 -50.78 -10.66 -9.81
N ASN A 556 -51.46 -9.79 -9.06
CA ASN A 556 -51.87 -8.47 -9.54
C ASN A 556 -51.73 -7.44 -8.41
N PRO A 557 -50.61 -6.69 -8.36
CA PRO A 557 -50.42 -5.64 -7.36
C PRO A 557 -51.07 -4.31 -7.73
N ASN A 558 -51.76 -4.20 -8.88
CA ASN A 558 -52.22 -2.90 -9.40
C ASN A 558 -53.23 -2.21 -8.47
N ASP A 559 -54.19 -2.93 -7.90
CA ASP A 559 -55.22 -2.34 -7.02
C ASP A 559 -54.59 -1.80 -5.72
N LEU A 560 -53.58 -2.51 -5.20
CA LEU A 560 -52.81 -2.07 -4.03
C LEU A 560 -51.92 -0.88 -4.37
N LEU A 561 -51.31 -0.88 -5.55
CA LEU A 561 -50.51 0.24 -6.02
C LEU A 561 -51.40 1.47 -6.20
N GLU A 562 -52.58 1.34 -6.81
CA GLU A 562 -53.55 2.44 -6.97
C GLU A 562 -53.97 3.01 -5.61
N LEU A 563 -54.21 2.16 -4.61
CA LEU A 563 -54.53 2.59 -3.25
C LEU A 563 -53.39 3.38 -2.58
N VAL A 564 -52.14 3.04 -2.87
CA VAL A 564 -50.95 3.76 -2.38
C VAL A 564 -50.66 5.00 -3.23
N GLU A 565 -51.16 5.06 -4.47
CA GLU A 565 -51.00 6.18 -5.39
C GLU A 565 -51.99 7.34 -5.15
N VAL A 566 -53.15 7.06 -4.54
CA VAL A 566 -54.21 8.04 -4.17
C VAL A 566 -53.85 8.79 -2.88
#